data_AF-A0A561WD14-F1
#
_entry.id   AF-A0A561WD14-F1
#
_cell.length_a   1.000
_cell.length_b   1.000
_cell.length_c   1.000
_cell.angle_alpha   90.00
_cell.angle_beta   90.00
_cell.angle_gamma   90.00
#
_symmetry.space_group_name_H-M   'P 1'
#
loop_
_entity.id
_entity.type
_entity.pdbx_description
1 polymer ?
#
loop_
_entity_poly.entity_id
_entity_poly.type
_entity_poly.pdbx_seq_one_letter_code
_entity_poly.pdbx_strand_id
1 'polypeptide(L)'
;MPAVSTTLRVLAVSVAASLTVTGCQTLDDAGRALGRADLVNDLAARMDGALTGTWAADYRFAGGRTASIAQTQEPLRSAYTWPDGKITVTQEAVTRCENAGGRTACTVLPPELTAGKPSVVVYTEADKRGLVTPPAVMALLTEAALDPGAQVTQSDTTVAGHHATCVDVRRSAGDFTTCVTTEGLLGSFTGTLDGTPTEMALTRYTETVDPATFEVPPGAGVVDRRPATS
;
A
#
# COMPACT_ATOMS: atom_id res chain seq x y z
N MET A 1 39.44 93.05 -22.87
CA MET A 1 38.24 93.86 -23.16
C MET A 1 37.02 92.98 -22.95
N PRO A 2 36.07 93.33 -22.08
CA PRO A 2 34.97 92.46 -21.64
C PRO A 2 33.64 92.77 -22.37
N ALA A 3 32.74 91.78 -22.42
CA ALA A 3 31.26 91.88 -22.33
C ALA A 3 30.66 90.51 -22.69
N VAL A 4 30.19 89.68 -21.74
CA VAL A 4 28.82 89.66 -21.15
C VAL A 4 27.78 89.26 -22.22
N SER A 5 27.38 87.99 -22.35
CA SER A 5 26.48 87.15 -21.52
C SER A 5 25.00 87.49 -21.65
N THR A 6 24.19 86.54 -22.15
CA THR A 6 22.75 86.39 -21.90
C THR A 6 22.30 84.98 -22.34
N THR A 7 21.97 84.09 -21.39
CA THR A 7 20.60 83.60 -21.04
C THR A 7 19.90 82.81 -22.15
N LEU A 8 19.21 81.68 -21.96
CA LEU A 8 18.28 81.27 -20.90
C LEU A 8 17.76 79.85 -21.24
N ARG A 9 17.47 79.01 -20.22
CA ARG A 9 16.35 78.03 -20.10
C ARG A 9 16.18 76.90 -21.15
N VAL A 10 15.67 75.69 -20.88
CA VAL A 10 15.34 74.83 -19.72
C VAL A 10 14.64 73.59 -20.33
N LEU A 11 14.87 72.40 -19.76
CA LEU A 11 14.06 71.14 -19.83
C LEU A 11 13.86 70.39 -21.16
N ALA A 12 14.36 69.14 -21.20
CA ALA A 12 13.51 67.94 -21.22
C ALA A 12 14.39 66.68 -21.02
N VAL A 13 14.40 66.15 -19.79
CA VAL A 13 15.00 64.85 -19.46
C VAL A 13 13.88 63.80 -19.60
N SER A 14 14.04 62.89 -20.54
CA SER A 14 13.22 61.68 -20.67
C SER A 14 14.15 60.47 -20.81
N VAL A 15 14.66 59.98 -19.68
CA VAL A 15 15.36 58.69 -19.63
C VAL A 15 14.31 57.64 -19.28
N ALA A 16 13.87 56.89 -20.28
CA ALA A 16 13.08 55.68 -20.09
C ALA A 16 14.01 54.58 -19.53
N ALA A 17 14.09 54.47 -18.21
CA ALA A 17 14.71 53.35 -17.52
C ALA A 17 13.71 52.18 -17.42
N SER A 18 13.52 51.47 -18.54
CA SER A 18 12.84 50.18 -18.54
C SER A 18 13.92 49.10 -18.40
N LEU A 19 13.99 48.43 -17.24
CA LEU A 19 14.53 47.07 -17.00
C LEU A 19 14.76 46.85 -15.49
N THR A 20 13.68 46.70 -14.72
CA THR A 20 13.74 46.12 -13.37
C THR A 20 12.54 45.21 -13.14
N VAL A 21 12.61 44.00 -13.72
CA VAL A 21 12.01 42.81 -13.11
C VAL A 21 12.99 41.66 -13.30
N THR A 22 14.12 41.69 -12.59
CA THR A 22 14.74 40.44 -12.13
C THR A 22 13.82 39.87 -11.07
N GLY A 23 12.75 39.20 -11.51
CA GLY A 23 12.03 38.29 -10.66
C GLY A 23 12.96 37.12 -10.38
N CYS A 24 13.61 37.14 -9.23
CA CYS A 24 14.14 35.92 -8.62
C CYS A 24 12.94 35.02 -8.32
N GLN A 25 12.50 34.28 -9.33
CA GLN A 25 11.73 33.06 -9.12
C GLN A 25 12.73 32.10 -8.50
N THR A 26 12.70 31.96 -7.18
CA THR A 26 13.40 30.90 -6.47
C THR A 26 12.84 29.59 -7.01
N LEU A 27 13.60 28.96 -7.90
CA LEU A 27 13.44 27.58 -8.33
C LEU A 27 13.72 26.68 -7.12
N ASP A 28 12.81 26.65 -6.14
CA ASP A 28 12.78 25.62 -5.10
C ASP A 28 11.99 24.37 -5.55
N ASP A 29 11.47 24.36 -6.78
CA ASP A 29 10.73 23.24 -7.37
C ASP A 29 11.62 22.26 -8.16
N ALA A 30 12.89 22.11 -7.77
CA ALA A 30 13.79 21.07 -8.30
C ALA A 30 13.71 19.73 -7.54
N GLY A 31 12.70 19.59 -6.67
CA GLY A 31 12.30 18.33 -6.07
C GLY A 31 10.81 18.39 -5.78
N ARG A 32 9.98 18.04 -6.77
CA ARG A 32 8.52 17.95 -6.57
C ARG A 32 8.26 17.04 -5.37
N ALA A 33 7.92 17.64 -4.22
CA ALA A 33 7.18 16.92 -3.21
C ALA A 33 5.90 16.46 -3.92
N LEU A 34 5.78 15.15 -4.18
CA LEU A 34 4.55 14.58 -4.73
C LEU A 34 3.39 15.09 -3.88
N GLY A 35 2.33 15.55 -4.52
CA GLY A 35 1.12 15.91 -3.79
C GLY A 35 0.65 14.69 -2.99
N ARG A 36 0.00 14.90 -1.83
CA ARG A 36 -0.53 13.79 -1.00
C ARG A 36 -1.37 12.82 -1.84
N ALA A 37 -2.18 13.33 -2.76
CA ALA A 37 -2.97 12.53 -3.69
C ALA A 37 -2.11 11.72 -4.67
N ASP A 38 -1.02 12.30 -5.20
CA ASP A 38 -0.12 11.61 -6.11
C ASP A 38 0.61 10.46 -5.40
N LEU A 39 1.05 10.68 -4.15
CA LEU A 39 1.66 9.65 -3.31
C LEU A 39 0.68 8.49 -3.07
N VAL A 40 -0.55 8.79 -2.67
CA VAL A 40 -1.58 7.76 -2.44
C VAL A 40 -1.88 7.00 -3.73
N ASN A 41 -1.98 7.69 -4.87
CA ASN A 41 -2.21 7.06 -6.17
C ASN A 41 -1.05 6.16 -6.62
N ASP A 42 0.20 6.58 -6.43
CA ASP A 42 1.38 5.76 -6.72
C ASP A 42 1.41 4.49 -5.87
N LEU A 43 1.20 4.61 -4.56
CA LEU A 43 1.13 3.45 -3.67
C LEU A 43 -0.03 2.52 -4.03
N ALA A 44 -1.20 3.07 -4.37
CA ALA A 44 -2.34 2.30 -4.85
C ALA A 44 -2.00 1.51 -6.12
N ALA A 45 -1.38 2.17 -7.10
CA ALA A 45 -1.01 1.56 -8.37
C ALA A 45 0.01 0.43 -8.17
N ARG A 46 0.99 0.60 -7.27
CA ARG A 46 1.95 -0.45 -6.92
C ARG A 46 1.27 -1.65 -6.28
N MET A 47 0.41 -1.42 -5.28
CA MET A 47 -0.33 -2.49 -4.62
C MET A 47 -1.30 -3.23 -5.56
N ASP A 48 -1.96 -2.53 -6.50
CA ASP A 48 -2.79 -3.16 -7.52
C ASP A 48 -1.95 -4.00 -8.50
N GLY A 49 -0.76 -3.50 -8.86
CA GLY A 49 0.22 -4.21 -9.68
C GLY A 49 0.61 -5.57 -9.08
N ALA A 50 0.85 -5.62 -7.77
CA ALA A 50 1.17 -6.85 -7.06
C ALA A 50 0.08 -7.94 -7.20
N LEU A 51 -1.19 -7.56 -7.39
CA LEU A 51 -2.31 -8.49 -7.58
C LEU A 51 -2.24 -9.24 -8.91
N THR A 52 -1.40 -8.79 -9.84
CA THR A 52 -1.17 -9.43 -11.14
C THR A 52 0.10 -10.28 -11.18
N GLY A 53 0.84 -10.37 -10.06
CA GLY A 53 2.07 -11.13 -9.94
C GLY A 53 1.88 -12.55 -9.41
N THR A 54 2.97 -13.33 -9.48
CA THR A 54 3.16 -14.59 -8.76
C THR A 54 4.17 -14.38 -7.65
N TRP A 55 3.77 -14.56 -6.40
CA TRP A 55 4.63 -14.32 -5.24
C TRP A 55 4.11 -15.00 -3.97
N ALA A 56 5.00 -15.15 -2.99
CA ALA A 56 4.68 -15.53 -1.62
C ALA A 56 5.38 -14.57 -0.65
N ALA A 57 4.69 -14.26 0.45
CA ALA A 57 5.18 -13.37 1.49
C ALA A 57 4.83 -13.88 2.87
N ASP A 58 5.78 -13.76 3.80
CA ASP A 58 5.62 -14.11 5.20
C ASP A 58 5.66 -12.85 6.07
N TYR A 59 4.70 -12.74 6.98
CA TYR A 59 4.48 -11.61 7.85
C TYR A 59 4.60 -12.02 9.32
N ARG A 60 5.12 -11.09 10.13
CA ARG A 60 5.10 -11.18 11.58
C ARG A 60 4.29 -10.03 12.16
N PHE A 61 3.48 -10.35 13.15
CA PHE A 61 2.65 -9.42 13.90
C PHE A 61 3.14 -9.28 15.34
N ALA A 62 2.58 -8.31 16.05
CA ALA A 62 2.76 -8.18 17.50
C ALA A 62 2.46 -9.51 18.23
N GLY A 63 3.23 -9.80 19.28
CA GLY A 63 3.13 -11.06 20.04
C GLY A 63 3.72 -12.28 19.32
N GLY A 64 4.43 -12.08 18.20
CA GLY A 64 5.14 -13.16 17.49
C GLY A 64 4.26 -14.04 16.61
N ARG A 65 2.97 -13.69 16.43
CA ARG A 65 2.09 -14.35 15.48
C ARG A 65 2.60 -14.13 14.06
N THR A 66 2.40 -15.09 13.19
CA THR A 66 2.83 -15.02 11.79
C THR A 66 1.68 -15.34 10.86
N ALA A 67 1.68 -14.76 9.67
CA ALA A 67 0.79 -15.16 8.59
C ALA A 67 1.55 -15.18 7.27
N SER A 68 1.06 -15.95 6.30
CA SER A 68 1.62 -15.98 4.96
C SER A 68 0.55 -15.74 3.92
N ILE A 69 0.93 -15.11 2.82
CA ILE A 69 0.10 -14.87 1.65
C ILE A 69 0.84 -15.43 0.45
N ALA A 70 0.14 -16.14 -0.42
CA ALA A 70 0.69 -16.62 -1.68
C ALA A 70 -0.31 -16.41 -2.80
N GLN A 71 0.20 -16.11 -3.99
CA GLN A 71 -0.60 -15.95 -5.19
C GLN A 71 0.16 -16.47 -6.42
N THR A 72 -0.56 -17.09 -7.35
CA THR A 72 -0.06 -17.39 -8.70
C THR A 72 -1.08 -16.92 -9.75
N GLN A 73 -0.59 -16.58 -10.95
CA GLN A 73 -1.46 -16.21 -12.09
C GLN A 73 -1.87 -17.42 -12.93
N GLU A 74 -0.99 -18.42 -13.04
CA GLU A 74 -1.20 -19.62 -13.84
C GLU A 74 -0.81 -20.87 -13.02
N PRO A 75 -1.79 -21.60 -12.44
CA PRO A 75 -3.22 -21.29 -12.39
C PRO A 75 -3.51 -20.08 -11.49
N LEU A 76 -4.68 -19.47 -11.66
CA LEU A 76 -5.11 -18.31 -10.88
C LEU A 76 -5.60 -18.73 -9.50
N ARG A 77 -4.79 -18.45 -8.47
CA ARG A 77 -5.09 -18.85 -7.08
C ARG A 77 -4.39 -17.95 -6.07
N SER A 78 -5.04 -17.77 -4.92
CA SER A 78 -4.48 -17.08 -3.76
C SER A 78 -4.73 -17.89 -2.49
N ALA A 79 -3.80 -17.82 -1.56
CA ALA A 79 -3.94 -18.42 -0.24
C ALA A 79 -3.47 -17.45 0.83
N TYR A 80 -4.08 -17.56 2.01
CA TYR A 80 -3.67 -16.86 3.21
C TYR A 80 -3.72 -17.83 4.38
N THR A 81 -2.62 -17.93 5.12
CA THR A 81 -2.46 -18.87 6.22
C THR A 81 -2.06 -18.12 7.48
N TRP A 82 -2.66 -18.47 8.61
CA TRP A 82 -2.38 -17.92 9.93
C TRP A 82 -2.43 -19.07 10.96
N PRO A 83 -2.07 -18.86 12.23
CA PRO A 83 -1.97 -19.97 13.20
C PRO A 83 -3.28 -20.74 13.35
N ASP A 84 -4.39 -20.01 13.31
CA ASP A 84 -5.72 -20.54 13.61
C ASP A 84 -6.49 -20.98 12.35
N GLY A 85 -5.91 -20.89 11.15
CA GLY A 85 -6.62 -21.26 9.94
C GLY A 85 -5.93 -20.92 8.62
N LYS A 86 -6.67 -21.18 7.54
CA LYS A 86 -6.24 -20.94 6.16
C LYS A 86 -7.45 -20.65 5.28
N ILE A 87 -7.31 -19.71 4.35
CA ILE A 87 -8.20 -19.59 3.20
C ILE A 87 -7.42 -19.84 1.92
N THR A 88 -8.03 -20.52 0.97
CA THR A 88 -7.54 -20.65 -0.40
C THR A 88 -8.67 -20.35 -1.36
N VAL A 89 -8.38 -19.54 -2.37
CA VAL A 89 -9.31 -19.10 -3.40
C VAL A 89 -8.69 -19.52 -4.73
N THR A 90 -9.39 -20.40 -5.45
CA THR A 90 -9.03 -20.84 -6.80
C THR A 90 -10.20 -20.58 -7.74
N GLN A 91 -10.03 -20.92 -9.02
CA GLN A 91 -11.13 -20.81 -10.00
C GLN A 91 -12.23 -21.85 -9.76
N GLU A 92 -11.92 -22.93 -9.06
CA GLU A 92 -12.79 -24.08 -8.84
C GLU A 92 -13.51 -24.04 -7.48
N ALA A 93 -12.94 -23.37 -6.48
CA ALA A 93 -13.49 -23.36 -5.13
C ALA A 93 -12.91 -22.24 -4.24
N VAL A 94 -13.63 -21.97 -3.15
CA VAL A 94 -13.08 -21.30 -1.97
C VAL A 94 -12.98 -22.33 -0.84
N THR A 95 -11.77 -22.59 -0.37
CA THR A 95 -11.52 -23.50 0.76
C THR A 95 -11.23 -22.69 2.01
N ARG A 96 -11.97 -22.94 3.08
CA ARG A 96 -11.75 -22.30 4.40
C ARG A 96 -11.45 -23.36 5.43
N CYS A 97 -10.32 -23.26 6.10
CA CYS A 97 -9.87 -24.16 7.14
C CYS A 97 -9.72 -23.42 8.47
N GLU A 98 -10.16 -24.04 9.54
CA GLU A 98 -9.99 -23.57 10.91
C GLU A 98 -9.24 -24.62 11.73
N ASN A 99 -8.31 -24.15 12.57
CA ASN A 99 -7.58 -24.96 13.52
C ASN A 99 -8.17 -24.73 14.92
N ALA A 100 -8.79 -25.76 15.49
CA ALA A 100 -9.34 -25.70 16.83
C ALA A 100 -9.00 -26.98 17.61
N GLY A 101 -8.43 -26.83 18.81
CA GLY A 101 -8.11 -27.95 19.69
C GLY A 101 -7.14 -28.98 19.07
N GLY A 102 -6.19 -28.51 18.25
CA GLY A 102 -5.21 -29.37 17.56
C GLY A 102 -5.78 -30.16 16.38
N ARG A 103 -7.02 -29.85 15.94
CA ARG A 103 -7.63 -30.45 14.75
C ARG A 103 -7.90 -29.37 13.71
N THR A 104 -7.66 -29.72 12.45
CA THR A 104 -8.00 -28.87 11.31
C THR A 104 -9.28 -29.36 10.67
N ALA A 105 -10.24 -28.46 10.47
CA ALA A 105 -11.46 -28.73 9.73
C ALA A 105 -11.57 -27.73 8.57
N CYS A 106 -11.85 -28.23 7.37
CA CYS A 106 -11.96 -27.45 6.16
C CYS A 106 -13.34 -27.59 5.52
N THR A 107 -13.88 -26.47 5.07
CA THR A 107 -15.08 -26.42 4.23
C THR A 107 -14.68 -25.96 2.83
N VAL A 108 -15.07 -26.73 1.81
CA VAL A 108 -14.91 -26.35 0.41
C VAL A 108 -16.23 -25.75 -0.07
N LEU A 109 -16.19 -24.51 -0.54
CA LEU A 109 -17.33 -23.73 -0.99
C LEU A 109 -17.30 -23.57 -2.52
N PRO A 110 -18.45 -23.27 -3.15
CA PRO A 110 -18.50 -22.87 -4.55
C PRO A 110 -17.50 -21.74 -4.86
N PRO A 111 -16.97 -21.67 -6.10
CA PRO A 111 -16.08 -20.58 -6.48
C PRO A 111 -16.81 -19.23 -6.41
N GLU A 112 -16.06 -18.19 -6.05
CA GLU A 112 -16.52 -16.80 -6.07
C GLU A 112 -16.02 -16.12 -7.37
N LEU A 113 -16.79 -15.18 -7.92
CA LEU A 113 -16.33 -14.40 -9.08
C LEU A 113 -15.30 -13.36 -8.62
N THR A 114 -14.06 -13.51 -9.04
CA THR A 114 -12.94 -12.67 -8.55
C THR A 114 -12.44 -11.64 -9.55
N ALA A 115 -13.05 -11.55 -10.75
CA ALA A 115 -12.59 -10.68 -11.85
C ALA A 115 -11.07 -10.78 -12.12
N GLY A 116 -10.49 -11.98 -11.96
CA GLY A 116 -9.05 -12.21 -12.15
C GLY A 116 -8.17 -11.92 -10.92
N LYS A 117 -8.75 -11.54 -9.78
CA LYS A 117 -8.02 -11.12 -8.56
C LYS A 117 -8.47 -11.91 -7.32
N PRO A 118 -8.12 -13.20 -7.19
CA PRO A 118 -8.52 -14.04 -6.05
C PRO A 118 -8.00 -13.54 -4.69
N SER A 119 -6.93 -12.74 -4.69
CA SER A 119 -6.38 -12.11 -3.49
C SER A 119 -7.36 -11.15 -2.80
N VAL A 120 -8.32 -10.57 -3.52
CA VAL A 120 -9.34 -9.68 -2.92
C VAL A 120 -10.23 -10.44 -1.92
N VAL A 121 -10.67 -11.64 -2.29
CA VAL A 121 -11.47 -12.52 -1.41
C VAL A 121 -10.65 -12.93 -0.19
N VAL A 122 -9.37 -13.24 -0.42
CA VAL A 122 -8.42 -13.56 0.63
C VAL A 122 -8.24 -12.39 1.62
N TYR A 123 -8.05 -11.16 1.13
CA TYR A 123 -7.91 -9.99 1.99
C TYR A 123 -9.17 -9.70 2.79
N THR A 124 -10.35 -9.95 2.23
CA THR A 124 -11.62 -9.79 2.96
C THR A 124 -11.69 -10.71 4.19
N GLU A 125 -11.18 -11.95 4.09
CA GLU A 125 -11.13 -12.84 5.25
C GLU A 125 -9.98 -12.50 6.20
N ALA A 126 -8.83 -12.03 5.70
CA ALA A 126 -7.73 -11.57 6.54
C ALA A 126 -8.15 -10.36 7.40
N ASP A 127 -8.88 -9.41 6.82
CA ASP A 127 -9.41 -8.22 7.49
C ASP A 127 -10.32 -8.58 8.68
N LYS A 128 -11.25 -9.54 8.49
CA LYS A 128 -12.11 -10.07 9.57
C LYS A 128 -11.33 -10.68 10.74
N ARG A 129 -10.06 -11.04 10.54
CA ARG A 129 -9.18 -11.60 11.56
C ARG A 129 -8.23 -10.55 12.16
N GLY A 130 -8.47 -9.26 11.86
CA GLY A 130 -7.70 -8.12 12.35
C GLY A 130 -6.31 -8.01 11.72
N LEU A 131 -6.15 -8.51 10.50
CA LEU A 131 -4.86 -8.55 9.81
C LEU A 131 -4.73 -7.32 8.91
N VAL A 132 -3.52 -6.78 8.81
CA VAL A 132 -3.26 -5.63 7.94
C VAL A 132 -3.36 -6.07 6.48
N THR A 133 -4.24 -5.44 5.72
CA THR A 133 -4.44 -5.74 4.29
C THR A 133 -4.17 -4.50 3.43
N PRO A 134 -3.77 -4.68 2.15
CA PRO A 134 -3.58 -3.54 1.25
C PRO A 134 -4.82 -2.62 1.16
N PRO A 135 -6.07 -3.15 1.02
CA PRO A 135 -7.26 -2.30 1.03
C PRO A 135 -7.44 -1.48 2.31
N ALA A 136 -7.17 -2.06 3.49
CA ALA A 136 -7.30 -1.33 4.77
C ALA A 136 -6.28 -0.18 4.88
N VAL A 137 -5.02 -0.42 4.49
CA VAL A 137 -3.98 0.62 4.48
C VAL A 137 -4.33 1.73 3.47
N MET A 138 -4.86 1.36 2.29
CA MET A 138 -5.28 2.34 1.29
C MET A 138 -6.44 3.22 1.75
N ALA A 139 -7.37 2.66 2.53
CA ALA A 139 -8.43 3.45 3.16
C ALA A 139 -7.84 4.50 4.11
N LEU A 140 -6.92 4.11 5.00
CA LEU A 140 -6.24 5.03 5.92
C LEU A 140 -5.45 6.14 5.19
N LEU A 141 -4.72 5.78 4.14
CA LEU A 141 -3.98 6.72 3.31
C LEU A 141 -4.90 7.72 2.61
N THR A 142 -6.05 7.25 2.11
CA THR A 142 -7.05 8.10 1.46
C THR A 142 -7.68 9.07 2.45
N GLU A 143 -8.05 8.60 3.64
CA GLU A 143 -8.53 9.49 4.72
C GLU A 143 -7.48 10.55 5.09
N ALA A 144 -6.21 10.17 5.19
CA ALA A 144 -5.12 11.10 5.47
C ALA A 144 -4.92 12.14 4.36
N ALA A 145 -5.14 11.76 3.09
CA ALA A 145 -5.10 12.71 1.97
C ALA A 145 -6.26 13.72 2.00
N LEU A 146 -7.41 13.33 2.57
CA LEU A 146 -8.60 14.19 2.70
C LEU A 146 -8.59 15.05 3.98
N ASP A 147 -7.78 14.72 4.97
CA ASP A 147 -7.63 15.50 6.20
C ASP A 147 -6.71 16.73 5.97
N PRO A 148 -7.21 17.97 6.10
CA PRO A 148 -6.40 19.17 5.93
C PRO A 148 -5.34 19.34 7.04
N GLY A 149 -5.52 18.72 8.20
CA GLY A 149 -4.59 18.75 9.32
C GLY A 149 -3.58 17.61 9.33
N ALA A 150 -3.68 16.64 8.42
CA ALA A 150 -2.75 15.52 8.35
C ALA A 150 -1.38 15.96 7.81
N GLN A 151 -0.33 15.58 8.52
CA GLN A 151 1.05 15.69 8.05
C GLN A 151 1.48 14.35 7.49
N VAL A 152 2.02 14.36 6.28
CA VAL A 152 2.42 13.15 5.55
C VAL A 152 3.88 13.31 5.17
N THR A 153 4.73 12.42 5.67
CA THR A 153 6.17 12.41 5.36
C THR A 153 6.52 11.12 4.66
N GLN A 154 7.20 11.22 3.53
CA GLN A 154 7.70 10.08 2.76
C GLN A 154 9.19 9.85 3.07
N SER A 155 9.59 8.59 3.12
CA SER A 155 10.99 8.19 3.21
C SER A 155 11.19 6.83 2.53
N ASP A 156 12.37 6.58 1.98
CA ASP A 156 12.71 5.26 1.43
C ASP A 156 13.56 4.45 2.42
N THR A 157 13.38 3.13 2.41
CA THR A 157 14.11 2.18 3.24
C THR A 157 14.23 0.82 2.56
N THR A 158 14.72 -0.17 3.29
CA THR A 158 14.71 -1.57 2.90
C THR A 158 13.94 -2.39 3.95
N VAL A 159 13.00 -3.22 3.50
CA VAL A 159 12.23 -4.14 4.34
C VAL A 159 12.39 -5.55 3.81
N ALA A 160 12.80 -6.50 4.67
CA ALA A 160 13.06 -7.89 4.30
C ALA A 160 14.02 -8.06 3.09
N GLY A 161 14.93 -7.11 2.86
CA GLY A 161 15.85 -7.10 1.72
C GLY A 161 15.32 -6.43 0.45
N HIS A 162 14.09 -5.90 0.47
CA HIS A 162 13.44 -5.23 -0.66
C HIS A 162 13.37 -3.72 -0.42
N HIS A 163 13.60 -2.93 -1.47
CA HIS A 163 13.40 -1.49 -1.40
C HIS A 163 11.93 -1.18 -1.11
N ALA A 164 11.68 -0.22 -0.23
CA ALA A 164 10.35 0.16 0.18
C ALA A 164 10.23 1.68 0.34
N THR A 165 9.08 2.20 -0.07
CA THR A 165 8.66 3.57 0.22
C THR A 165 7.77 3.54 1.45
N CYS A 166 8.15 4.29 2.47
CA CYS A 166 7.40 4.46 3.70
C CYS A 166 6.70 5.81 3.75
N VAL A 167 5.54 5.81 4.38
CA VAL A 167 4.74 6.99 4.66
C VAL A 167 4.47 7.02 6.16
N ASP A 168 4.93 8.07 6.82
CA ASP A 168 4.55 8.44 8.18
C ASP A 168 3.43 9.47 8.11
N VAL A 169 2.30 9.17 8.75
CA VAL A 169 1.13 10.03 8.81
C VAL A 169 0.87 10.43 10.25
N ARG A 170 0.81 11.74 10.48
CA ARG A 170 0.41 12.34 11.76
C ARG A 170 -0.92 13.04 11.61
N ARG A 171 -1.92 12.66 12.41
CA ARG A 171 -3.28 13.23 12.34
C ARG A 171 -4.05 13.07 13.64
N SER A 172 -5.06 13.90 13.84
CA SER A 172 -5.92 13.87 15.04
C SER A 172 -6.66 12.53 15.22
N ALA A 173 -7.00 11.87 14.12
CA ALA A 173 -7.67 10.56 14.11
C ALA A 173 -6.73 9.40 14.49
N GLY A 174 -5.44 9.63 14.64
CA GLY A 174 -4.44 8.63 14.98
C GLY A 174 -3.31 8.53 13.96
N ASP A 175 -2.10 8.43 14.48
CA ASP A 175 -0.88 8.32 13.70
C ASP A 175 -0.69 6.89 13.18
N PHE A 176 -0.08 6.76 12.01
CA PHE A 176 0.37 5.47 11.50
C PHE A 176 1.58 5.62 10.60
N THR A 177 2.33 4.52 10.47
CA THR A 177 3.41 4.36 9.51
C THR A 177 3.14 3.13 8.67
N THR A 178 3.30 3.24 7.35
CA THR A 178 3.21 2.10 6.44
C THR A 178 4.36 2.13 5.45
N CYS A 179 4.91 0.97 5.12
CA CYS A 179 5.92 0.83 4.08
C CYS A 179 5.39 -0.11 3.00
N VAL A 180 5.61 0.23 1.73
CA VAL A 180 5.23 -0.57 0.57
C VAL A 180 6.48 -0.87 -0.23
N THR A 181 6.74 -2.14 -0.52
CA THR A 181 7.91 -2.56 -1.30
C THR A 181 7.77 -2.14 -2.76
N THR A 182 8.88 -2.14 -3.50
CA THR A 182 8.88 -1.86 -4.95
C THR A 182 8.01 -2.82 -5.75
N GLU A 183 7.84 -4.05 -5.27
CA GLU A 183 6.98 -5.09 -5.84
C GLU A 183 5.50 -4.88 -5.50
N GLY A 184 5.16 -3.89 -4.67
CA GLY A 184 3.79 -3.53 -4.31
C GLY A 184 3.25 -4.28 -3.09
N LEU A 185 4.09 -4.99 -2.34
CA LEU A 185 3.65 -5.65 -1.11
C LEU A 185 3.70 -4.67 0.06
N LEU A 186 2.80 -4.84 1.03
CA LEU A 186 2.99 -4.19 2.33
C LEU A 186 4.29 -4.72 2.95
N GLY A 187 5.26 -3.84 3.16
CA GLY A 187 6.50 -4.12 3.85
C GLY A 187 6.33 -4.03 5.36
N SER A 188 5.63 -3.01 5.85
CA SER A 188 5.32 -2.91 7.29
C SER A 188 4.12 -2.00 7.52
N PHE A 189 3.52 -2.14 8.69
CA PHE A 189 2.49 -1.26 9.20
C PHE A 189 2.63 -1.12 10.71
N THR A 190 2.43 0.08 11.22
CA THR A 190 2.28 0.38 12.65
C THR A 190 1.24 1.46 12.80
N GLY A 191 0.18 1.20 13.56
CA GLY A 191 -0.90 2.16 13.73
C GLY A 191 -2.10 1.52 14.41
N THR A 192 -3.28 2.08 14.18
CA THR A 192 -4.54 1.52 14.66
C THR A 192 -5.41 1.11 13.48
N LEU A 193 -5.94 -0.11 13.50
CA LEU A 193 -6.95 -0.61 12.57
C LEU A 193 -8.19 -1.01 13.37
N ASP A 194 -9.35 -0.48 13.00
CA ASP A 194 -10.63 -0.73 13.70
C ASP A 194 -10.56 -0.57 15.23
N GLY A 195 -9.85 0.48 15.68
CA GLY A 195 -9.64 0.77 17.10
C GLY A 195 -8.63 -0.14 17.81
N THR A 196 -8.01 -1.08 17.11
CA THR A 196 -7.00 -2.00 17.65
C THR A 196 -5.59 -1.57 17.24
N PRO A 197 -4.66 -1.39 18.20
CA PRO A 197 -3.25 -1.19 17.88
C PRO A 197 -2.69 -2.40 17.15
N THR A 198 -2.15 -2.17 15.96
CA THR A 198 -1.68 -3.22 15.05
C THR A 198 -0.29 -2.91 14.55
N GLU A 199 0.57 -3.92 14.63
CA GLU A 199 1.91 -3.91 14.04
C GLU A 199 2.07 -5.14 13.16
N MET A 200 2.63 -4.94 11.97
CA MET A 200 2.97 -5.98 11.01
C MET A 200 4.29 -5.63 10.32
N ALA A 201 5.13 -6.63 10.11
CA ALA A 201 6.32 -6.52 9.28
C ALA A 201 6.46 -7.73 8.35
N LEU A 202 6.79 -7.45 7.10
CA LEU A 202 7.25 -8.42 6.11
C LEU A 202 8.59 -9.00 6.59
N THR A 203 8.68 -10.31 6.57
CA THR A 203 9.87 -11.06 7.00
C THR A 203 10.52 -11.82 5.86
N ARG A 204 9.74 -12.15 4.82
CA ARG A 204 10.22 -12.83 3.62
C ARG A 204 9.33 -12.49 2.43
N TYR A 205 9.94 -12.34 1.26
CA TYR A 205 9.28 -12.30 -0.04
C TYR A 205 9.99 -13.27 -1.00
N THR A 206 9.24 -13.87 -1.91
CA THR A 206 9.77 -14.67 -3.01
C THR A 206 8.79 -14.71 -4.17
N GLU A 207 9.32 -14.80 -5.39
CA GLU A 207 8.53 -15.00 -6.62
C GLU A 207 8.29 -16.49 -6.91
N THR A 208 8.85 -17.38 -6.09
CA THR A 208 8.63 -18.83 -6.18
C THR A 208 7.59 -19.26 -5.16
N VAL A 209 6.46 -19.77 -5.63
CA VAL A 209 5.37 -20.22 -4.77
C VAL A 209 5.31 -21.74 -4.75
N ASP A 210 5.35 -22.32 -3.55
CA ASP A 210 5.13 -23.75 -3.35
C ASP A 210 3.68 -24.11 -3.69
N PRO A 211 3.41 -25.00 -4.66
CA PRO A 211 2.07 -25.45 -5.00
C PRO A 211 1.27 -26.02 -3.80
N ALA A 212 1.95 -26.64 -2.83
CA ALA A 212 1.31 -27.18 -1.62
C ALA A 212 0.65 -26.09 -0.76
N THR A 213 1.05 -24.81 -0.94
CA THR A 213 0.43 -23.66 -0.28
C THR A 213 -1.06 -23.52 -0.62
N PHE A 214 -1.53 -24.13 -1.71
CA PHE A 214 -2.93 -24.06 -2.13
C PHE A 214 -3.73 -25.33 -1.80
N GLU A 215 -3.09 -26.35 -1.23
CA GLU A 215 -3.75 -27.61 -0.90
C GLU A 215 -4.43 -27.56 0.48
N VAL A 216 -5.40 -28.45 0.70
CA VAL A 216 -5.97 -28.67 2.03
C VAL A 216 -4.87 -29.19 2.97
N PRO A 217 -4.75 -28.67 4.22
CA PRO A 217 -3.77 -29.18 5.17
C PRO A 217 -3.87 -30.70 5.37
N PRO A 218 -2.75 -31.44 5.39
CA PRO A 218 -2.76 -32.88 5.58
C PRO A 218 -3.51 -33.30 6.85
N GLY A 219 -4.40 -34.30 6.73
CA GLY A 219 -5.18 -34.82 7.85
C GLY A 219 -6.36 -33.95 8.29
N ALA A 220 -6.66 -32.85 7.58
CA ALA A 220 -7.85 -32.06 7.86
C ALA A 220 -9.14 -32.84 7.55
N GLY A 221 -10.15 -32.69 8.40
CA GLY A 221 -11.50 -33.13 8.06
C GLY A 221 -12.10 -32.21 7.00
N VAL A 222 -12.61 -32.75 5.88
CA VAL A 222 -13.11 -31.96 4.76
C VAL A 222 -14.61 -32.14 4.58
N VAL A 223 -15.33 -31.01 4.49
CA VAL A 223 -16.74 -30.95 4.10
C VAL A 223 -16.86 -30.18 2.78
N ASP A 224 -17.23 -30.87 1.70
CA ASP A 224 -17.49 -30.22 0.41
C ASP A 224 -18.95 -29.76 0.34
N ARG A 225 -19.15 -28.45 0.10
CA ARG A 225 -20.45 -27.80 -0.04
C ARG A 225 -20.68 -27.23 -1.44
N ARG A 226 -19.83 -27.59 -2.41
CA ARG A 226 -20.09 -27.25 -3.81
C ARG A 226 -21.33 -27.99 -4.30
N PRO A 227 -22.07 -27.43 -5.28
CA PRO A 227 -23.17 -28.15 -5.89
C PRO A 227 -22.64 -29.42 -6.55
N ALA A 228 -23.37 -30.52 -6.46
CA ALA A 228 -23.04 -31.70 -7.24
C ALA A 228 -23.11 -31.31 -8.72
N THR A 229 -22.02 -31.55 -9.46
CA THR A 229 -22.05 -31.48 -10.92
C THR A 229 -22.94 -32.60 -11.42
N SER A 230 -24.15 -32.25 -11.88
CA SER A 230 -25.08 -33.15 -12.57
C SER A 230 -24.64 -33.42 -13.99
#